data_AF-A0A1F3D063-F1
#
_entry.id   AF-A0A1F3D063-F1
#
_cell.length_a   1.000
_cell.length_b   1.000
_cell.length_c   1.000
_cell.angle_alpha   90.00
_cell.angle_beta   90.00
_cell.angle_gamma   90.00
#
_symmetry.space_group_name_H-M   'P 1'
#
loop_
_entity.id
_entity.type
_entity.pdbx_description
1 polymer ?
#
loop_
_entity_poly.entity_id
_entity_poly.type
_entity_poly.pdbx_seq_one_letter_code
_entity_poly.pdbx_strand_id
1 'polypeptide(L)'
;MLNIHLALQKIIMKTTPFILAILIFLSINLNAQIIPSGDPNITNILKKIKVDANDRYAIGEANKIKLEANKWLNNIVQMKNDLEQLNQIAKMALKFEDIKNKTEKKIASTQFEIIEIKLDAIESFELSNDIVFAFIKKYKNQVISKLNKETVKNFDNLMKKSVIQWDKAKGLRQKGYELTNDKESLEMLVTAQKTEDEVIAKIEKEITSFYSIDYLPGNAVYYAMFFDNNSEKLNSSEITENNQKPIINFEAGKSEIKNSTISNKEKNVSVITNSKTYDYISKNISYKIQVGAFLKQADESAFRGINPIVTEKNQEGFTRYLAGEYNSRDVAIYALKILKDTGFNDAFLVAYDNGVRLQTEPQNKINSNLAKK
;
A
#
# COMPACT_ATOMS: atom_id res chain seq x y z
N MET A 1 11.43 40.84 11.40
CA MET A 1 9.98 41.16 11.41
C MET A 1 9.54 41.36 9.96
N LEU A 2 8.40 40.74 9.59
CA LEU A 2 7.68 40.80 8.30
C LEU A 2 8.47 40.21 7.10
N ASN A 3 8.02 39.23 6.31
CA ASN A 3 6.69 38.70 6.03
C ASN A 3 6.81 37.22 5.56
N ILE A 4 6.43 36.26 6.40
CA ILE A 4 6.27 34.84 6.02
C ILE A 4 4.77 34.49 5.88
N HIS A 5 3.87 35.48 5.89
CA HIS A 5 2.44 35.24 6.12
C HIS A 5 1.51 35.34 4.91
N LEU A 6 1.99 35.25 3.66
CA LEU A 6 1.10 35.25 2.49
C LEU A 6 1.61 34.35 1.36
N ALA A 7 1.46 33.04 1.55
CA ALA A 7 1.19 32.08 0.47
C ALA A 7 0.47 30.83 1.05
N LEU A 8 -0.50 31.08 1.93
CA LEU A 8 -1.39 30.09 2.55
C LEU A 8 -2.61 29.76 1.67
N GLN A 9 -2.43 29.64 0.35
CA GLN A 9 -3.49 29.27 -0.59
C GLN A 9 -3.03 28.23 -1.62
N LYS A 10 -2.77 27.03 -1.11
CA LYS A 10 -3.06 25.75 -1.79
C LYS A 10 -2.82 24.64 -0.78
N ILE A 11 -3.78 24.46 0.13
CA ILE A 11 -3.98 23.14 0.73
C ILE A 11 -4.47 22.27 -0.43
N ILE A 12 -3.51 21.75 -1.21
CA ILE A 12 -3.76 20.64 -2.11
C ILE A 12 -4.03 19.50 -1.16
N MET A 13 -5.25 18.96 -1.18
CA MET A 13 -5.58 17.69 -0.56
C MET A 13 -4.57 16.65 -1.09
N LYS A 14 -3.47 16.43 -0.37
CA LYS A 14 -2.82 15.14 -0.42
C LYS A 14 -3.86 14.19 0.14
N THR A 15 -4.01 13.05 -0.51
CA THR A 15 -4.85 11.92 -0.12
C THR A 15 -6.23 11.88 -0.76
N THR A 16 -6.35 10.97 -1.72
CA THR A 16 -7.16 9.78 -1.51
C THR A 16 -6.57 8.72 -2.42
N PRO A 17 -5.98 7.62 -1.90
CA PRO A 17 -5.65 6.49 -2.74
C PRO A 17 -6.93 6.02 -3.44
N PHE A 18 -6.80 5.90 -4.75
CA PHE A 18 -7.70 5.38 -5.78
C PHE A 18 -9.04 4.74 -5.35
N ILE A 19 -10.15 5.09 -5.99
CA ILE A 19 -11.34 4.21 -6.09
C ILE A 19 -11.39 3.68 -7.52
N LEU A 20 -11.03 2.42 -7.71
CA LEU A 20 -11.29 1.72 -8.97
C LEU A 20 -12.76 1.31 -9.01
N ALA A 21 -13.65 2.25 -9.35
CA ALA A 21 -15.05 1.94 -9.60
C ALA A 21 -15.21 1.41 -11.03
N ILE A 22 -14.62 0.24 -11.32
CA ILE A 22 -14.68 -0.40 -12.65
C ILE A 22 -16.13 -0.36 -13.13
N LEU A 23 -16.39 0.17 -14.30
CA LEU A 23 -17.64 0.00 -15.04
C LEU A 23 -17.22 -0.14 -16.49
N ILE A 24 -17.22 -1.37 -17.01
CA ILE A 24 -16.88 -1.60 -18.41
C ILE A 24 -18.11 -2.15 -19.12
N PHE A 25 -18.56 -1.37 -20.09
CA PHE A 25 -19.14 -1.87 -21.34
C PHE A 25 -18.23 -1.36 -22.46
N LEU A 26 -17.24 -2.15 -22.83
CA LEU A 26 -16.68 -2.18 -24.17
C LEU A 26 -16.16 -3.59 -24.39
N SER A 27 -16.71 -4.23 -25.41
CA SER A 27 -16.49 -5.63 -25.77
C SER A 27 -15.05 -5.86 -26.21
N ILE A 28 -14.13 -6.01 -25.26
CA ILE A 28 -12.84 -6.64 -25.50
C ILE A 28 -13.02 -8.11 -25.18
N ASN A 29 -12.81 -8.93 -26.21
CA ASN A 29 -12.91 -10.37 -26.16
C ASN A 29 -11.71 -10.94 -25.37
N LEU A 30 -11.65 -10.70 -24.06
CA LEU A 30 -10.82 -11.48 -23.15
C LEU A 30 -11.50 -12.84 -22.97
N ASN A 31 -11.28 -13.71 -23.96
CA ASN A 31 -11.49 -15.14 -23.82
C ASN A 31 -10.47 -15.70 -22.83
N ALA A 32 -10.67 -15.41 -21.55
CA ALA A 32 -10.14 -16.18 -20.45
C ALA A 32 -10.99 -15.87 -19.21
N GLN A 33 -11.77 -16.86 -18.79
CA GLN A 33 -12.25 -16.95 -17.42
C GLN A 33 -11.04 -17.11 -16.49
N ILE A 34 -10.22 -16.06 -16.32
CA ILE A 34 -9.13 -16.08 -15.35
C ILE A 34 -9.79 -15.93 -14.00
N ILE A 35 -9.97 -17.06 -13.31
CA ILE A 35 -10.27 -17.05 -11.88
C ILE A 35 -8.97 -16.59 -11.21
N PRO A 36 -8.97 -15.45 -10.50
CA PRO A 36 -7.79 -15.03 -9.77
C PRO A 36 -7.33 -16.12 -8.81
N SER A 37 -6.07 -16.54 -8.89
CA SER A 37 -5.44 -17.31 -7.82
C SER A 37 -4.93 -16.34 -6.77
N GLY A 38 -5.34 -16.48 -5.51
CA GLY A 38 -4.94 -15.53 -4.49
C GLY A 38 -5.69 -15.67 -3.17
N ASP A 39 -6.58 -14.71 -2.91
CA ASP A 39 -7.44 -14.74 -1.72
C ASP A 39 -8.55 -15.79 -1.91
N PRO A 40 -8.60 -16.85 -1.09
CA PRO A 40 -9.57 -17.92 -1.26
C PRO A 40 -11.02 -17.44 -1.04
N ASN A 41 -11.28 -16.46 -0.17
CA ASN A 41 -12.63 -15.96 0.09
C ASN A 41 -13.17 -15.25 -1.14
N ILE A 42 -12.45 -14.22 -1.61
CA ILE A 42 -12.87 -13.46 -2.79
C ILE A 42 -12.93 -14.37 -4.01
N THR A 43 -11.96 -15.27 -4.19
CA THR A 43 -11.97 -16.24 -5.29
C THR A 43 -13.22 -17.12 -5.27
N ASN A 44 -13.64 -17.59 -4.09
CA ASN A 44 -14.84 -18.40 -3.96
C ASN A 44 -16.12 -17.59 -4.14
N ILE A 45 -16.17 -16.34 -3.66
CA ILE A 45 -17.27 -15.40 -3.93
C ILE A 45 -17.40 -15.16 -5.44
N LEU A 46 -16.28 -14.89 -6.13
CA LEU A 46 -16.20 -14.68 -7.58
C LEU A 46 -16.77 -15.85 -8.40
N LYS A 47 -16.78 -17.07 -7.85
CA LYS A 47 -17.39 -18.25 -8.52
C LYS A 47 -18.92 -18.29 -8.36
N LYS A 48 -19.48 -17.60 -7.36
CA LYS A 48 -20.93 -17.62 -7.05
C LYS A 48 -21.71 -16.50 -7.72
N ILE A 49 -21.04 -15.42 -8.13
CA ILE A 49 -21.65 -14.25 -8.78
C ILE A 49 -21.10 -14.01 -10.18
N LYS A 50 -21.90 -13.37 -11.03
CA LYS A 50 -21.46 -12.94 -12.36
C LYS A 50 -20.63 -11.67 -12.22
N VAL A 51 -19.39 -11.70 -12.69
CA VAL A 51 -18.43 -10.62 -12.55
C VAL A 51 -17.75 -10.41 -13.89
N ASP A 52 -17.60 -9.14 -14.27
CA ASP A 52 -16.88 -8.74 -15.48
C ASP A 52 -15.42 -9.19 -15.46
N ALA A 53 -14.86 -9.47 -16.65
CA ALA A 53 -13.49 -9.96 -16.76
C ALA A 53 -12.46 -8.98 -16.18
N ASN A 54 -12.67 -7.66 -16.36
CA ASN A 54 -11.74 -6.65 -15.87
C ASN A 54 -11.79 -6.51 -14.35
N ASP A 55 -12.96 -6.68 -13.73
CA ASP A 55 -13.06 -6.72 -12.26
C ASP A 55 -12.38 -7.94 -11.68
N ARG A 56 -12.56 -9.12 -12.31
CA ARG A 56 -11.85 -10.33 -11.90
C ARG A 56 -10.34 -10.10 -11.97
N TYR A 57 -9.88 -9.52 -13.08
CA TYR A 57 -8.48 -9.19 -13.27
C TYR A 57 -7.95 -8.24 -12.19
N ALA A 58 -8.62 -7.11 -11.97
CA ALA A 58 -8.20 -6.12 -10.97
C ALA A 58 -8.15 -6.70 -9.55
N ILE A 59 -9.09 -7.58 -9.19
CA ILE A 59 -9.06 -8.30 -7.92
C ILE A 59 -7.87 -9.26 -7.81
N GLY A 60 -7.51 -9.94 -8.90
CA GLY A 60 -6.31 -10.75 -8.93
C GLY A 60 -5.03 -9.93 -8.77
N GLU A 61 -4.97 -8.76 -9.40
CA GLU A 61 -3.85 -7.83 -9.23
C GLU A 61 -3.79 -7.26 -7.80
N ALA A 62 -4.93 -6.92 -7.19
CA ALA A 62 -4.98 -6.49 -5.78
C ALA A 62 -4.33 -7.51 -4.84
N ASN A 63 -4.65 -8.79 -4.99
CA ASN A 63 -4.02 -9.84 -4.19
C ASN A 63 -2.50 -9.95 -4.46
N LYS A 64 -2.06 -9.84 -5.72
CA LYS A 64 -0.62 -9.87 -6.04
C LYS A 64 0.11 -8.69 -5.39
N ILE A 65 -0.46 -7.49 -5.44
CA ILE A 65 0.09 -6.29 -4.79
C ILE A 65 0.25 -6.52 -3.29
N LYS A 66 -0.78 -7.07 -2.61
CA LYS A 66 -0.72 -7.43 -1.18
C LYS A 66 0.37 -8.46 -0.89
N LEU A 67 0.55 -9.47 -1.74
CA LEU A 67 1.60 -10.48 -1.59
C LEU A 67 3.01 -9.90 -1.78
N GLU A 68 3.22 -9.03 -2.78
CA GLU A 68 4.51 -8.37 -3.00
C GLU A 68 4.89 -7.45 -1.84
N ALA A 69 3.93 -6.66 -1.34
CA ALA A 69 4.15 -5.82 -0.16
C ALA A 69 4.59 -6.63 1.08
N ASN A 70 3.99 -7.81 1.31
CA ASN A 70 4.44 -8.71 2.37
C ASN A 70 5.87 -9.24 2.15
N LYS A 71 6.29 -9.49 0.90
CA LYS A 71 7.68 -9.87 0.59
C LYS A 71 8.65 -8.75 0.92
N TRP A 72 8.29 -7.50 0.62
CA TRP A 72 9.11 -6.34 0.98
C TRP A 72 9.27 -6.21 2.50
N LEU A 73 8.20 -6.41 3.26
CA LEU A 73 8.26 -6.43 4.73
C LEU A 73 9.15 -7.56 5.27
N ASN A 74 9.13 -8.74 4.64
CA ASN A 74 10.03 -9.83 5.01
C ASN A 74 11.50 -9.48 4.74
N ASN A 75 11.80 -8.76 3.66
CA ASN A 75 13.17 -8.32 3.36
C ASN A 75 13.72 -7.34 4.41
N ILE A 76 12.86 -6.53 5.04
CA ILE A 76 13.26 -5.65 6.15
C ILE A 76 13.88 -6.44 7.31
N VAL A 77 13.50 -7.70 7.55
CA VAL A 77 14.06 -8.51 8.63
C VAL A 77 15.59 -8.64 8.49
N GLN A 78 16.07 -8.89 7.28
CA GLN A 78 17.52 -8.97 7.04
C GLN A 78 18.17 -7.60 7.23
N MET A 79 17.56 -6.53 6.74
CA MET A 79 18.09 -5.17 6.91
C MET A 79 18.17 -4.74 8.37
N LYS A 80 17.22 -5.18 9.21
CA LYS A 80 17.25 -4.96 10.66
C LYS A 80 18.42 -5.70 11.32
N ASN A 81 18.72 -6.92 10.88
CA ASN A 81 19.90 -7.66 11.35
C ASN A 81 21.21 -6.94 10.96
N ASP A 82 21.29 -6.46 9.71
CA ASP A 82 22.45 -5.70 9.23
C ASP A 82 22.62 -4.39 10.01
N LEU A 83 21.51 -3.72 10.33
CA LEU A 83 21.51 -2.50 11.15
C LEU A 83 22.04 -2.77 12.57
N GLU A 84 21.68 -3.89 13.19
CA GLU A 84 22.20 -4.28 14.50
C GLU A 84 23.72 -4.52 14.45
N GLN A 85 24.22 -5.19 13.41
CA GLN A 85 25.66 -5.37 13.21
C GLN A 85 26.37 -4.02 13.01
N LEU A 86 25.82 -3.12 12.19
CA LEU A 86 26.37 -1.79 11.99
C LEU A 86 26.42 -0.99 13.30
N ASN A 87 25.38 -1.09 14.14
CA ASN A 87 25.36 -0.47 15.46
C ASN A 87 26.48 -1.01 16.38
N GLN A 88 26.75 -2.31 16.32
CA GLN A 88 27.87 -2.92 17.06
C GLN A 88 29.23 -2.42 16.55
N ILE A 89 29.41 -2.34 15.23
CA ILE A 89 30.62 -1.79 14.61
C ILE A 89 30.84 -0.34 15.04
N ALA A 90 29.78 0.49 15.01
CA ALA A 90 29.87 1.88 15.45
C ALA A 90 30.32 2.01 16.92
N LYS A 91 29.83 1.14 17.81
CA LYS A 91 30.25 1.08 19.22
C LYS A 91 31.72 0.66 19.37
N MET A 92 32.22 -0.25 18.53
CA MET A 92 33.63 -0.67 18.55
C MET A 92 34.56 0.39 17.94
N ALA A 93 34.08 1.16 16.97
CA ALA A 93 34.83 2.18 16.25
C ALA A 93 34.92 3.54 16.97
N LEU A 94 34.56 3.64 18.25
CA LEU A 94 34.54 4.91 19.00
C LEU A 94 35.87 5.69 18.98
N LYS A 95 37.00 4.99 18.83
CA LYS A 95 38.34 5.59 18.77
C LYS A 95 38.85 5.83 17.33
N PHE A 96 38.08 5.45 16.32
CA PHE A 96 38.44 5.51 14.90
C PHE A 96 37.44 6.37 14.14
N GLU A 97 37.68 7.69 14.15
CA GLU A 97 36.74 8.70 13.67
C GLU A 97 36.24 8.45 12.24
N ASP A 98 37.13 8.09 11.30
CA ASP A 98 36.76 7.81 9.92
C ASP A 98 35.83 6.60 9.77
N ILE A 99 36.10 5.52 10.52
CA ILE A 99 35.30 4.29 10.49
C ILE A 99 33.94 4.55 11.12
N LYS A 100 33.92 5.25 12.26
CA LYS A 100 32.70 5.67 12.94
C LYS A 100 31.81 6.50 12.02
N ASN A 101 32.34 7.55 11.41
CA ASN A 101 31.58 8.43 10.52
C ASN A 101 31.00 7.69 9.29
N LYS A 102 31.77 6.77 8.68
CA LYS A 102 31.27 5.93 7.58
C LYS A 102 30.15 4.98 8.04
N THR A 103 30.31 4.39 9.22
CA THR A 103 29.33 3.45 9.79
C THR A 103 28.02 4.17 10.16
N GLU A 104 28.11 5.33 10.81
CA GLU A 104 26.93 6.15 11.16
C GLU A 104 26.16 6.61 9.93
N LYS A 105 26.83 6.99 8.84
CA LYS A 105 26.18 7.29 7.55
C LYS A 105 25.45 6.07 6.98
N LYS A 106 26.05 4.88 7.08
CA LYS A 106 25.41 3.65 6.59
C LYS A 106 24.21 3.26 7.44
N ILE A 107 24.29 3.38 8.77
CA ILE A 107 23.17 3.21 9.71
C ILE A 107 22.00 4.10 9.31
N ALA A 108 22.27 5.40 9.15
CA ALA A 108 21.29 6.41 8.76
C ALA A 108 20.61 6.06 7.41
N SER A 109 21.41 5.73 6.39
CA SER A 109 20.91 5.32 5.08
C SER A 109 20.05 4.04 5.14
N THR A 110 20.45 3.04 5.91
CA THR A 110 19.69 1.79 6.06
C THR A 110 18.38 2.02 6.83
N GLN A 111 18.39 2.87 7.86
CA GLN A 111 17.17 3.25 8.58
C GLN A 111 16.16 3.94 7.65
N PHE A 112 16.64 4.87 6.82
CA PHE A 112 15.82 5.54 5.81
C PHE A 112 15.20 4.53 4.83
N GLU A 113 16.01 3.62 4.27
CA GLU A 113 15.54 2.60 3.34
C GLU A 113 14.46 1.68 3.96
N ILE A 114 14.62 1.29 5.23
CA ILE A 114 13.61 0.53 5.96
C ILE A 114 12.29 1.30 6.06
N ILE A 115 12.34 2.61 6.33
CA ILE A 115 11.14 3.46 6.42
C ILE A 115 10.47 3.59 5.05
N GLU A 116 11.22 3.79 3.96
CA GLU A 116 10.68 3.80 2.59
C GLU A 116 9.91 2.52 2.31
N ILE A 117 10.53 1.37 2.55
CA ILE A 117 9.90 0.06 2.26
C ILE A 117 8.62 -0.12 3.07
N LYS A 118 8.59 0.32 4.34
CA LYS A 118 7.38 0.29 5.16
C LYS A 118 6.27 1.16 4.55
N LEU A 119 6.58 2.39 4.13
CA LEU A 119 5.58 3.28 3.54
C LEU A 119 5.06 2.77 2.19
N ASP A 120 5.94 2.23 1.35
CA ASP A 120 5.58 1.63 0.06
C ASP A 120 4.72 0.38 0.23
N ALA A 121 5.02 -0.46 1.23
CA ALA A 121 4.20 -1.61 1.57
C ALA A 121 2.80 -1.20 2.06
N ILE A 122 2.70 -0.14 2.88
CA ILE A 122 1.41 0.41 3.30
C ILE A 122 0.61 0.88 2.09
N GLU A 123 1.18 1.74 1.24
CA GLU A 123 0.45 2.29 0.10
C GLU A 123 0.02 1.19 -0.90
N SER A 124 0.79 0.09 -0.98
CA SER A 124 0.40 -1.12 -1.71
C SER A 124 -0.82 -1.83 -1.10
N PHE A 125 -0.84 -2.01 0.23
CA PHE A 125 -2.00 -2.59 0.91
C PHE A 125 -3.23 -1.71 0.76
N GLU A 126 -3.05 -0.40 0.85
CA GLU A 126 -4.08 0.60 0.65
C GLU A 126 -4.74 0.47 -0.73
N LEU A 127 -3.92 0.40 -1.80
CA LEU A 127 -4.39 0.20 -3.17
C LEU A 127 -5.15 -1.13 -3.33
N SER A 128 -4.61 -2.21 -2.77
CA SER A 128 -5.28 -3.52 -2.79
C SER A 128 -6.66 -3.46 -2.11
N ASN A 129 -6.71 -2.87 -0.91
CA ASN A 129 -7.93 -2.77 -0.12
C ASN A 129 -8.97 -1.88 -0.80
N ASP A 130 -8.55 -0.77 -1.41
CA ASP A 130 -9.44 0.10 -2.18
C ASP A 130 -10.09 -0.64 -3.37
N ILE A 131 -9.32 -1.47 -4.09
CA ILE A 131 -9.86 -2.29 -5.19
C ILE A 131 -10.88 -3.30 -4.66
N VAL A 132 -10.56 -4.02 -3.58
CA VAL A 132 -11.45 -5.02 -2.97
C VAL A 132 -12.74 -4.39 -2.46
N PHE A 133 -12.66 -3.27 -1.75
CA PHE A 133 -13.84 -2.61 -1.21
C PHE A 133 -14.72 -2.00 -2.30
N ALA A 134 -14.13 -1.43 -3.35
CA ALA A 134 -14.86 -0.95 -4.51
C ALA A 134 -15.61 -2.10 -5.22
N PHE A 135 -14.96 -3.26 -5.38
CA PHE A 135 -15.56 -4.46 -5.91
C PHE A 135 -16.79 -4.91 -5.08
N ILE A 136 -16.64 -5.00 -3.76
CA ILE A 136 -17.74 -5.37 -2.86
C ILE A 136 -18.93 -4.41 -3.02
N LYS A 137 -18.68 -3.10 -3.03
CA LYS A 137 -19.73 -2.09 -3.21
C LYS A 137 -20.45 -2.23 -4.55
N LYS A 138 -19.69 -2.44 -5.62
CA LYS A 138 -20.22 -2.60 -6.98
C LYS A 138 -21.11 -3.83 -7.10
N TYR A 139 -20.66 -4.97 -6.57
CA TYR A 139 -21.33 -6.25 -6.75
C TYR A 139 -22.34 -6.59 -5.64
N LYS A 140 -22.53 -5.71 -4.65
CA LYS A 140 -23.46 -5.83 -3.52
C LYS A 140 -24.83 -6.39 -3.92
N ASN A 141 -25.47 -5.79 -4.92
CA ASN A 141 -26.83 -6.18 -5.34
C ASN A 141 -26.88 -7.58 -5.95
N GLN A 142 -25.80 -8.01 -6.63
CA GLN A 142 -25.72 -9.36 -7.19
C GLN A 142 -25.52 -10.40 -6.08
N VAL A 143 -24.67 -10.07 -5.09
CA VAL A 143 -24.42 -10.91 -3.92
C VAL A 143 -25.72 -11.23 -3.18
N ILE A 144 -26.57 -10.23 -2.96
CA ILE A 144 -27.78 -10.39 -2.16
C ILE A 144 -29.05 -10.74 -2.96
N SER A 145 -28.95 -10.84 -4.29
CA SER A 145 -30.11 -10.96 -5.19
C SER A 145 -31.05 -12.15 -4.91
N LYS A 146 -30.53 -13.23 -4.30
CA LYS A 146 -31.27 -14.47 -4.01
C LYS A 146 -31.59 -14.65 -2.52
N LEU A 147 -31.32 -13.65 -1.69
CA LEU A 147 -31.48 -13.73 -0.24
C LEU A 147 -32.89 -13.27 0.18
N ASN A 148 -33.32 -13.72 1.37
CA ASN A 148 -34.58 -13.26 1.94
C ASN A 148 -34.49 -11.78 2.38
N LYS A 149 -35.65 -11.13 2.54
CA LYS A 149 -35.76 -9.69 2.85
C LYS A 149 -35.02 -9.29 4.13
N GLU A 150 -35.03 -10.14 5.15
CA GLU A 150 -34.40 -9.84 6.44
C GLU A 150 -32.86 -9.89 6.32
N THR A 151 -32.32 -10.91 5.65
CA THR A 151 -30.89 -11.01 5.36
C THR A 151 -30.41 -9.83 4.51
N VAL A 152 -31.17 -9.43 3.49
CA VAL A 152 -30.88 -8.23 2.66
C VAL A 152 -30.78 -6.98 3.53
N LYS A 153 -31.76 -6.76 4.42
CA LYS A 153 -31.78 -5.61 5.32
C LYS A 153 -30.59 -5.59 6.29
N ASN A 154 -30.23 -6.76 6.84
CA ASN A 154 -29.09 -6.89 7.74
C ASN A 154 -27.76 -6.63 7.02
N PHE A 155 -27.60 -7.14 5.81
CA PHE A 155 -26.43 -6.86 4.99
C PHE A 155 -26.33 -5.38 4.58
N ASP A 156 -27.45 -4.75 4.23
CA ASP A 156 -27.46 -3.31 3.94
C ASP A 156 -27.05 -2.47 5.15
N ASN A 157 -27.47 -2.85 6.35
CA ASN A 157 -27.04 -2.19 7.58
C ASN A 157 -25.54 -2.40 7.86
N LEU A 158 -25.04 -3.62 7.64
CA LEU A 158 -23.60 -3.90 7.70
C LEU A 158 -22.83 -3.00 6.72
N MET A 159 -23.24 -2.97 5.46
CA MET A 159 -22.60 -2.15 4.43
C MET A 159 -22.60 -0.65 4.77
N LYS A 160 -23.70 -0.11 5.33
CA LYS A 160 -23.76 1.28 5.79
C LYS A 160 -22.72 1.56 6.89
N LYS A 161 -22.62 0.69 7.89
CA LYS A 161 -21.62 0.80 8.97
C LYS A 161 -20.20 0.67 8.44
N SER A 162 -19.98 -0.26 7.51
CA SER A 162 -18.69 -0.47 6.86
C SER A 162 -18.22 0.75 6.07
N VAL A 163 -19.10 1.42 5.34
CA VAL A 163 -18.76 2.68 4.63
C VAL A 163 -18.32 3.77 5.61
N ILE A 164 -19.01 3.93 6.75
CA ILE A 164 -18.61 4.92 7.76
C ILE A 164 -17.22 4.61 8.34
N GLN A 165 -16.94 3.34 8.63
CA GLN A 165 -15.62 2.92 9.13
C GLN A 165 -14.53 3.09 8.06
N TRP A 166 -14.86 2.80 6.80
CA TRP A 166 -13.98 3.02 5.66
C TRP A 166 -13.60 4.49 5.52
N ASP A 167 -14.59 5.39 5.53
CA ASP A 167 -14.34 6.83 5.41
C ASP A 167 -13.50 7.36 6.58
N LYS A 168 -13.71 6.82 7.79
CA LYS A 168 -12.84 7.12 8.94
C LYS A 168 -11.40 6.66 8.70
N ALA A 169 -11.19 5.47 8.14
CA ALA A 169 -9.86 4.97 7.81
C ALA A 169 -9.18 5.84 6.74
N LYS A 170 -9.90 6.24 5.68
CA LYS A 170 -9.38 7.19 4.68
C LYS A 170 -8.98 8.53 5.30
N GLY A 171 -9.76 9.03 6.26
CA GLY A 171 -9.39 10.24 7.01
C GLY A 171 -8.15 10.07 7.90
N LEU A 172 -7.88 8.86 8.41
CA LEU A 172 -6.63 8.55 9.10
C LEU A 172 -5.46 8.47 8.12
N ARG A 173 -5.64 7.85 6.94
CA ARG A 173 -4.62 7.85 5.89
C ARG A 173 -4.23 9.28 5.52
N GLN A 174 -5.23 10.15 5.35
CA GLN A 174 -5.02 11.56 5.05
C GLN A 174 -4.03 12.22 6.00
N LYS A 175 -4.39 12.17 7.28
CA LYS A 175 -3.58 12.76 8.35
C LYS A 175 -2.22 12.08 8.44
N GLY A 176 -2.14 10.77 8.23
CA GLY A 176 -0.89 10.00 8.23
C GLY A 176 0.12 10.52 7.23
N TYR A 177 -0.29 10.78 5.99
CA TYR A 177 0.58 11.33 4.94
C TYR A 177 0.89 12.83 5.08
N GLU A 178 0.13 13.56 5.92
CA GLU A 178 0.38 14.97 6.23
C GLU A 178 1.40 15.15 7.37
N LEU A 179 1.70 14.09 8.14
CA LEU A 179 2.67 14.12 9.24
C LEU A 179 4.11 14.15 8.73
N THR A 180 4.95 14.97 9.39
CA THR A 180 6.39 15.06 9.10
C THR A 180 7.22 14.06 9.90
N ASN A 181 6.64 13.47 10.97
CA ASN A 181 7.30 12.47 11.79
C ASN A 181 6.97 11.08 11.24
N ASP A 182 7.98 10.37 10.73
CA ASP A 182 7.80 9.06 10.11
C ASP A 182 7.16 8.02 11.04
N LYS A 183 7.49 8.04 12.33
CA LYS A 183 6.93 7.10 13.31
C LYS A 183 5.44 7.36 13.52
N GLU A 184 5.07 8.61 13.77
CA GLU A 184 3.65 8.99 13.94
C GLU A 184 2.85 8.75 12.66
N SER A 185 3.44 9.05 11.50
CA SER A 185 2.88 8.75 10.18
C SER A 185 2.61 7.25 10.04
N LEU A 186 3.62 6.40 10.25
CA LEU A 186 3.48 4.94 10.17
C LEU A 186 2.45 4.39 11.16
N GLU A 187 2.43 4.85 12.41
CA GLU A 187 1.43 4.43 13.41
C GLU A 187 0.01 4.74 12.95
N MET A 188 -0.20 5.92 12.39
CA MET A 188 -1.52 6.36 11.90
C MET A 188 -1.96 5.59 10.66
N LEU A 189 -1.04 5.42 9.69
CA LEU A 189 -1.29 4.67 8.46
C LEU A 189 -1.59 3.19 8.76
N VAL A 190 -0.82 2.56 9.65
CA VAL A 190 -1.09 1.18 10.10
C VAL A 190 -2.46 1.07 10.79
N THR A 191 -2.86 2.08 11.57
CA THR A 191 -4.19 2.11 12.20
C THR A 191 -5.31 2.18 11.17
N ALA A 192 -5.14 2.99 10.11
CA ALA A 192 -6.07 3.05 8.99
C ALA A 192 -6.18 1.69 8.29
N GLN A 193 -5.03 1.10 7.95
CA GLN A 193 -4.91 -0.18 7.26
C GLN A 193 -5.57 -1.33 8.05
N LYS A 194 -5.37 -1.39 9.39
CA LYS A 194 -6.07 -2.34 10.27
C LYS A 194 -7.59 -2.18 10.21
N THR A 195 -8.06 -0.94 10.25
CA THR A 195 -9.50 -0.64 10.19
C THR A 195 -10.13 -1.13 8.89
N GLU A 196 -9.42 -0.99 7.77
CA GLU A 196 -9.90 -1.43 6.45
C GLU A 196 -9.91 -2.94 6.29
N ASP A 197 -8.84 -3.62 6.73
CA ASP A 197 -8.79 -5.08 6.75
C ASP A 197 -9.93 -5.64 7.62
N GLU A 198 -10.21 -5.05 8.77
CA GLU A 198 -11.35 -5.44 9.61
C GLU A 198 -12.70 -5.23 8.90
N VAL A 199 -12.87 -4.12 8.17
CA VAL A 199 -14.09 -3.83 7.42
C VAL A 199 -14.30 -4.88 6.33
N ILE A 200 -13.26 -5.17 5.54
CA ILE A 200 -13.30 -6.17 4.47
C ILE A 200 -13.60 -7.55 5.06
N ALA A 201 -12.89 -7.97 6.10
CA ALA A 201 -13.08 -9.27 6.75
C ALA A 201 -14.50 -9.46 7.30
N LYS A 202 -15.09 -8.42 7.92
CA LYS A 202 -16.49 -8.46 8.40
C LYS A 202 -17.47 -8.68 7.25
N ILE A 203 -17.27 -8.01 6.12
CA ILE A 203 -18.14 -8.16 4.94
C ILE A 203 -17.94 -9.54 4.32
N GLU A 204 -16.70 -9.97 4.11
CA GLU A 204 -16.39 -11.27 3.52
C GLU A 204 -17.00 -12.41 4.32
N LYS A 205 -16.85 -12.39 5.65
CA LYS A 205 -17.42 -13.41 6.55
C LYS A 205 -18.94 -13.53 6.41
N GLU A 206 -19.62 -12.39 6.26
CA GLU A 206 -21.07 -12.36 6.04
C GLU A 206 -21.43 -12.92 4.66
N ILE A 207 -20.69 -12.53 3.61
CA ILE A 207 -20.91 -13.03 2.24
C ILE A 207 -20.65 -14.54 2.15
N THR A 208 -19.58 -15.05 2.77
CA THR A 208 -19.26 -16.48 2.76
C THR A 208 -20.35 -17.29 3.45
N SER A 209 -20.94 -16.75 4.52
CA SER A 209 -22.10 -17.36 5.19
C SER A 209 -23.30 -17.53 4.23
N PHE A 210 -23.59 -16.52 3.40
CA PHE A 210 -24.69 -16.59 2.43
C PHE A 210 -24.55 -17.73 1.41
N TYR A 211 -23.31 -18.08 1.07
CA TYR A 211 -23.01 -19.10 0.08
C TYR A 211 -22.55 -20.44 0.66
N SER A 212 -22.61 -20.59 1.99
CA SER A 212 -22.12 -21.77 2.71
C SER A 212 -20.66 -22.10 2.33
N ILE A 213 -19.82 -21.07 2.27
CA ILE A 213 -18.39 -21.16 2.01
C ILE A 213 -17.67 -21.08 3.36
N ASP A 214 -16.67 -21.94 3.59
CA ASP A 214 -15.78 -21.82 4.72
C ASP A 214 -14.93 -20.55 4.59
N TYR A 215 -15.04 -19.67 5.59
CA TYR A 215 -14.21 -18.47 5.64
C TYR A 215 -12.77 -18.85 5.93
N LEU A 216 -11.88 -18.50 5.01
CA LEU A 216 -10.44 -18.72 5.12
C LEU A 216 -9.79 -17.34 5.27
N PRO A 217 -9.29 -16.96 6.45
CA PRO A 217 -8.65 -15.66 6.61
C PRO A 217 -7.53 -15.51 5.56
N GLY A 218 -7.59 -14.44 4.76
CA GLY A 218 -6.58 -14.13 3.77
C GLY A 218 -5.20 -13.95 4.42
N ASN A 219 -4.16 -13.79 3.59
CA ASN A 219 -2.80 -13.59 4.10
C ASN A 219 -2.76 -12.39 5.05
N ALA A 220 -2.48 -12.66 6.33
CA ALA A 220 -2.43 -11.63 7.36
C ALA A 220 -1.33 -10.63 7.04
N VAL A 221 -1.65 -9.34 7.14
CA VAL A 221 -0.62 -8.29 7.16
C VAL A 221 0.10 -8.42 8.49
N TYR A 222 1.42 -8.66 8.46
CA TYR A 222 2.24 -8.76 9.65
C TYR A 222 2.50 -7.36 10.24
N TYR A 223 1.49 -6.78 10.88
CA TYR A 223 1.54 -5.42 11.42
C TYR A 223 2.70 -5.20 12.40
N ALA A 224 3.18 -6.24 13.07
CA ALA A 224 4.35 -6.18 13.93
C ALA A 224 5.63 -5.74 13.19
N MET A 225 5.74 -5.99 11.88
CA MET A 225 6.92 -5.63 11.08
C MET A 225 7.10 -4.12 10.91
N PHE A 226 6.02 -3.35 11.05
CA PHE A 226 6.04 -1.89 10.96
C PHE A 226 6.66 -1.22 12.18
N PHE A 227 6.59 -1.87 13.33
CA PHE A 227 7.07 -1.31 14.59
C PHE A 227 8.38 -1.98 15.03
N ASP A 228 9.28 -1.17 15.57
CA ASP A 228 10.54 -1.66 16.11
C ASP A 228 10.32 -1.96 17.60
N ASN A 229 9.76 -3.13 17.90
CA ASN A 229 9.57 -3.54 19.29
C ASN A 229 10.92 -3.95 19.90
N ASN A 230 11.53 -3.05 20.67
CA ASN A 230 12.43 -3.45 21.77
C ASN A 230 11.60 -3.96 22.97
N SER A 231 10.76 -4.97 22.75
CA SER A 231 10.15 -5.85 23.77
C SER A 231 9.05 -6.65 23.11
N GLU A 232 9.42 -7.79 22.51
CA GLU A 232 8.68 -9.04 22.61
C GLU A 232 9.57 -10.10 21.97
N LYS A 233 10.20 -10.91 22.83
CA LYS A 233 10.66 -12.22 22.39
C LYS A 233 9.46 -12.88 21.74
N LEU A 234 9.60 -13.23 20.46
CA LEU A 234 8.76 -14.20 19.79
C LEU A 234 8.64 -15.42 20.71
N ASN A 235 7.51 -15.58 21.38
CA ASN A 235 7.11 -16.88 21.87
C ASN A 235 6.72 -17.67 20.63
N SER A 236 7.60 -18.59 20.27
CA SER A 236 7.46 -19.61 19.22
C SER A 236 6.38 -20.63 19.61
N SER A 237 5.14 -20.17 19.77
CA SER A 237 4.00 -21.01 20.13
C SER A 237 2.77 -20.61 19.33
N GLU A 238 2.88 -20.60 18.00
CA GLU A 238 1.75 -20.71 17.08
C GLU A 238 2.24 -21.16 15.67
N ILE A 239 3.22 -22.07 15.66
CA ILE A 239 3.52 -22.89 14.48
C ILE A 239 2.95 -24.28 14.78
N THR A 240 1.70 -24.52 14.41
CA THR A 240 1.19 -25.87 14.30
C THR A 240 1.71 -26.51 13.00
N GLU A 241 2.49 -27.55 13.23
CA GLU A 241 3.01 -28.57 12.33
C GLU A 241 2.37 -28.68 10.94
N ASN A 242 3.23 -28.64 9.91
CA ASN A 242 3.14 -29.65 8.87
C ASN A 242 4.55 -30.13 8.50
N ASN A 243 4.76 -31.43 8.74
CA ASN A 243 5.96 -32.18 8.45
C ASN A 243 6.26 -32.19 6.95
N GLN A 244 7.45 -31.73 6.58
CA GLN A 244 8.41 -32.47 5.74
C GLN A 244 9.74 -31.68 5.66
N LYS A 245 10.73 -32.14 6.43
CA LYS A 245 12.13 -31.71 6.35
C LYS A 245 12.74 -32.11 5.00
N PRO A 246 13.59 -31.26 4.38
CA PRO A 246 14.79 -31.72 3.72
C PRO A 246 15.94 -31.74 4.73
N ILE A 247 16.56 -32.91 4.84
CA ILE A 247 17.77 -33.20 5.61
C ILE A 247 18.97 -32.57 4.90
N ILE A 248 19.75 -31.73 5.58
CA ILE A 248 21.21 -31.66 5.37
C ILE A 248 21.89 -31.41 6.72
N ASN A 249 22.73 -32.37 7.12
CA ASN A 249 23.57 -32.36 8.30
C ASN A 249 24.73 -31.37 8.18
N PHE A 250 25.01 -30.63 9.25
CA PHE A 250 26.38 -30.27 9.61
C PHE A 250 26.55 -30.45 11.12
N GLU A 251 27.29 -31.49 11.49
CA GLU A 251 27.87 -31.68 12.82
C GLU A 251 29.12 -30.80 12.97
N ALA A 252 29.27 -30.11 14.09
CA ALA A 252 30.38 -30.27 15.04
C ALA A 252 30.55 -29.00 15.90
N GLY A 253 30.75 -29.21 17.19
CA GLY A 253 31.32 -28.20 18.08
C GLY A 253 30.57 -27.99 19.40
N LYS A 254 30.63 -28.98 20.30
CA LYS A 254 30.29 -28.81 21.72
C LYS A 254 31.23 -27.78 22.35
N SER A 255 30.69 -26.77 23.02
CA SER A 255 31.31 -26.24 24.24
C SER A 255 30.23 -25.68 25.17
N GLU A 256 30.04 -26.37 26.29
CA GLU A 256 29.29 -25.91 27.45
C GLU A 256 30.08 -24.80 28.16
N ILE A 257 29.46 -23.65 28.44
CA ILE A 257 29.85 -22.83 29.60
C ILE A 257 28.60 -22.34 30.33
N LYS A 258 28.65 -22.60 31.63
CA LYS A 258 27.65 -22.44 32.69
C LYS A 258 27.27 -20.97 32.94
N ASN A 259 26.01 -20.80 33.33
CA ASN A 259 25.50 -19.59 33.98
C ASN A 259 26.35 -19.23 35.22
N SER A 260 26.87 -18.01 35.26
CA SER A 260 27.35 -17.39 36.49
C SER A 260 26.79 -15.97 36.62
N THR A 261 25.95 -15.84 37.64
CA THR A 261 25.42 -14.61 38.23
C THR A 261 26.54 -13.61 38.56
N ILE A 262 26.45 -12.37 38.06
CA ILE A 262 27.19 -11.23 38.63
C ILE A 262 26.25 -10.05 38.82
N SER A 263 26.26 -9.58 40.06
CA SER A 263 25.51 -8.49 40.66
C SER A 263 25.96 -7.10 40.18
N ASN A 264 24.97 -6.20 40.12
CA ASN A 264 24.96 -4.75 39.94
C ASN A 264 26.26 -3.95 40.10
N LYS A 265 26.50 -3.03 39.16
CA LYS A 265 26.83 -1.64 39.50
C LYS A 265 26.51 -0.66 38.38
N GLU A 266 25.58 0.23 38.70
CA GLU A 266 25.21 1.41 37.92
C GLU A 266 26.45 2.24 37.55
N LYS A 267 26.61 2.49 36.25
CA LYS A 267 27.31 3.68 35.77
C LYS A 267 26.45 4.32 34.69
N ASN A 268 25.88 5.47 35.07
CA ASN A 268 25.25 6.41 34.16
C ASN A 268 26.20 6.74 33.01
N VAL A 269 25.95 6.17 31.83
CA VAL A 269 26.49 6.68 30.57
C VAL A 269 25.38 7.52 29.98
N SER A 270 25.56 8.85 30.06
CA SER A 270 24.74 9.82 29.35
C SER A 270 24.78 9.50 27.87
N VAL A 271 23.65 9.04 27.34
CA VAL A 271 23.43 8.89 25.91
C VAL A 271 23.39 10.30 25.32
N ILE A 272 24.51 10.73 24.73
CA ILE A 272 24.60 11.97 23.97
C ILE A 272 23.82 11.75 22.67
N THR A 273 22.55 12.14 22.65
CA THR A 273 21.71 12.26 21.45
C THR A 273 22.12 13.49 20.66
N ASN A 274 23.28 13.44 19.99
CA ASN A 274 23.60 14.39 18.93
C ASN A 274 22.98 13.91 17.63
N SER A 275 21.68 14.17 17.46
CA SER A 275 20.99 14.08 16.17
C SER A 275 21.49 15.20 15.27
N LYS A 276 22.55 14.95 14.50
CA LYS A 276 22.84 15.74 13.31
C LYS A 276 21.86 15.29 12.24
N THR A 277 20.91 16.16 11.92
CA THR A 277 19.99 16.04 10.80
C THR A 277 20.81 15.90 9.52
N TYR A 278 20.87 14.68 8.99
CA TYR A 278 21.25 14.47 7.61
C TYR A 278 20.13 15.05 6.75
N ASP A 279 20.50 15.87 5.77
CA ASP A 279 19.59 16.52 4.83
C ASP A 279 19.07 15.43 3.87
N TYR A 280 18.08 14.66 4.35
CA TYR A 280 17.38 13.68 3.54
C TYR A 280 16.58 14.44 2.49
N ILE A 281 16.81 14.10 1.21
CA ILE A 281 16.08 14.67 0.08
C ILE A 281 14.59 14.67 0.42
N SER A 282 14.04 15.87 0.55
CA SER A 282 12.66 16.07 0.99
C SER A 282 11.71 15.30 0.08
N LYS A 283 10.91 14.43 0.70
CA LYS A 283 9.82 13.64 0.10
C LYS A 283 8.70 14.53 -0.40
N ASN A 284 8.96 15.20 -1.52
CA ASN A 284 7.94 15.97 -2.21
C ASN A 284 7.65 15.45 -3.61
N ILE A 285 8.19 14.27 -3.97
CA ILE A 285 7.81 13.58 -5.19
C ILE A 285 6.50 12.82 -4.98
N SER A 286 5.51 13.08 -5.83
CA SER A 286 4.32 12.25 -5.99
C SER A 286 4.15 11.82 -7.44
N TYR A 287 3.40 10.75 -7.67
CA TYR A 287 3.17 10.16 -8.98
C TYR A 287 1.68 10.15 -9.26
N LYS A 288 1.29 10.51 -10.48
CA LYS A 288 -0.08 10.39 -10.98
C LYS A 288 -0.07 9.66 -12.32
N ILE A 289 -1.20 9.14 -12.74
CA ILE A 289 -1.31 8.45 -14.03
C ILE A 289 -2.13 9.31 -14.98
N GLN A 290 -1.53 9.79 -16.07
CA GLN A 290 -2.27 10.51 -17.09
C GLN A 290 -2.99 9.50 -18.00
N VAL A 291 -4.32 9.57 -18.04
CA VAL A 291 -5.18 8.66 -18.83
C VAL A 291 -5.72 9.31 -20.10
N GLY A 292 -5.52 10.62 -20.26
CA GLY A 292 -5.86 11.33 -21.48
C GLY A 292 -5.48 12.81 -21.44
N ALA A 293 -5.45 13.43 -22.62
CA ALA A 293 -5.30 14.87 -22.79
C ALA A 293 -6.13 15.33 -23.99
N PHE A 294 -7.00 16.31 -23.79
CA PHE A 294 -7.99 16.72 -24.79
C PHE A 294 -8.08 18.24 -24.89
N LEU A 295 -8.22 18.76 -26.11
CA LEU A 295 -8.44 20.20 -26.37
C LEU A 295 -9.81 20.68 -25.90
N LYS A 296 -10.82 19.80 -26.01
CA LYS A 296 -12.16 20.00 -25.48
C LYS A 296 -12.32 19.16 -24.22
N GLN A 297 -13.21 19.59 -23.33
CA GLN A 297 -13.57 18.78 -22.18
C GLN A 297 -14.08 17.41 -22.66
N ALA A 298 -13.40 16.35 -22.25
CA ALA A 298 -13.86 14.99 -22.45
C ALA A 298 -15.09 14.73 -21.58
N ASP A 299 -16.00 13.90 -22.09
CA ASP A 299 -17.12 13.39 -21.31
C ASP A 299 -16.57 12.54 -20.15
N GLU A 300 -17.10 12.73 -18.95
CA GLU A 300 -16.76 11.90 -17.78
C GLU A 300 -17.00 10.41 -18.06
N SER A 301 -17.92 10.11 -18.98
CA SER A 301 -18.16 8.75 -19.46
C SER A 301 -16.92 8.06 -20.03
N ALA A 302 -15.95 8.82 -20.57
CA ALA A 302 -14.71 8.31 -21.13
C ALA A 302 -13.74 7.76 -20.07
N PHE A 303 -13.95 8.12 -18.80
CA PHE A 303 -13.14 7.65 -17.67
C PHE A 303 -13.93 6.79 -16.69
N ARG A 304 -15.10 6.27 -17.12
CA ARG A 304 -15.88 5.27 -16.36
C ARG A 304 -14.95 4.15 -15.92
N GLY A 305 -14.93 3.84 -14.63
CA GLY A 305 -13.93 2.93 -14.08
C GLY A 305 -12.96 3.59 -13.12
N ILE A 306 -12.70 4.88 -13.30
CA ILE A 306 -11.65 5.62 -12.60
C ILE A 306 -12.27 6.77 -11.81
N ASN A 307 -12.12 6.76 -10.49
CA ASN A 307 -12.57 7.86 -9.63
C ASN A 307 -11.64 8.05 -8.42
N PRO A 308 -11.32 9.28 -8.01
CA PRO A 308 -11.53 10.54 -8.72
C PRO A 308 -10.60 10.69 -9.93
N ILE A 309 -11.05 11.47 -10.91
CA ILE A 309 -10.20 12.02 -11.97
C ILE A 309 -9.93 13.48 -11.64
N VAL A 310 -8.66 13.85 -11.66
CA VAL A 310 -8.22 15.24 -11.49
C VAL A 310 -7.87 15.81 -12.86
N THR A 311 -8.25 17.06 -13.12
CA THR A 311 -7.92 17.74 -14.37
C THR A 311 -6.86 18.82 -14.18
N GLU A 312 -5.90 18.88 -15.08
CA GLU A 312 -4.89 19.95 -15.12
C GLU A 312 -4.86 20.59 -16.51
N LYS A 313 -4.97 21.91 -16.59
CA LYS A 313 -4.81 22.64 -17.86
C LYS A 313 -3.33 22.87 -18.14
N ASN A 314 -2.90 22.60 -19.37
CA ASN A 314 -1.56 22.95 -19.82
C ASN A 314 -1.54 24.34 -20.50
N GLN A 315 -0.33 24.87 -20.71
CA GLN A 315 -0.14 26.20 -21.35
C GLN A 315 -0.59 26.23 -22.81
N GLU A 316 -0.68 25.07 -23.45
CA GLU A 316 -1.05 24.91 -24.87
C GLU A 316 -2.57 24.71 -25.07
N GLY A 317 -3.37 24.79 -24.00
CA GLY A 317 -4.84 24.73 -24.06
C GLY A 317 -5.47 23.34 -23.95
N PHE A 318 -4.68 22.28 -23.74
CA PHE A 318 -5.18 20.94 -23.43
C PHE A 318 -5.58 20.80 -21.96
N THR A 319 -6.67 20.06 -21.71
CA THR A 319 -7.02 19.54 -20.39
C THR A 319 -6.48 18.12 -20.26
N ARG A 320 -5.59 17.92 -19.31
CA ARG A 320 -5.02 16.61 -18.96
C ARG A 320 -5.86 15.97 -17.87
N TYR A 321 -6.09 14.67 -17.99
CA TYR A 321 -6.92 13.88 -17.07
C TYR A 321 -6.01 12.89 -16.34
N LEU A 322 -6.00 12.99 -15.01
CA LEU A 322 -5.07 12.30 -14.13
C LEU A 322 -5.84 11.41 -13.16
N ALA A 323 -5.34 10.20 -12.99
CA ALA A 323 -5.88 9.17 -12.13
C ALA A 323 -4.90 8.91 -10.98
N GLY A 324 -5.43 8.95 -9.76
CA GLY A 324 -4.67 8.68 -8.53
C GLY A 324 -3.57 9.71 -8.22
N GLU A 325 -3.07 9.63 -7.00
CA GLU A 325 -1.85 10.28 -6.54
C GLU A 325 -1.18 9.35 -5.54
N TYR A 326 0.08 9.00 -5.82
CA TYR A 326 0.85 7.98 -5.11
C TYR A 326 2.17 8.57 -4.64
N ASN A 327 2.63 8.18 -3.46
CA ASN A 327 3.94 8.56 -2.93
C ASN A 327 5.02 7.59 -3.43
N SER A 328 4.67 6.31 -3.58
CA SER A 328 5.52 5.27 -4.14
C SER A 328 5.38 5.19 -5.65
N ARG A 329 6.54 5.15 -6.32
CA ARG A 329 6.60 4.90 -7.77
C ARG A 329 6.10 3.51 -8.12
N ASP A 330 6.44 2.52 -7.31
CA ASP A 330 6.13 1.11 -7.58
C ASP A 330 4.63 0.86 -7.43
N VAL A 331 3.99 1.47 -6.43
CA VAL A 331 2.53 1.43 -6.28
C VAL A 331 1.83 2.09 -7.48
N ALA A 332 2.34 3.23 -7.93
CA ALA A 332 1.80 3.89 -9.11
C ALA A 332 1.96 3.05 -10.39
N ILE A 333 3.03 2.25 -10.50
CA ILE A 333 3.22 1.30 -11.60
C ILE A 333 2.19 0.17 -11.55
N TYR A 334 1.87 -0.36 -10.36
CA TYR A 334 0.81 -1.36 -10.24
C TYR A 334 -0.55 -0.80 -10.69
N ALA A 335 -0.90 0.41 -10.24
CA ALA A 335 -2.12 1.07 -10.68
C ALA A 335 -2.13 1.35 -12.19
N LEU A 336 -1.00 1.79 -12.75
CA LEU A 336 -0.84 2.00 -14.20
C LEU A 336 -1.07 0.71 -14.99
N LYS A 337 -0.47 -0.40 -14.54
CA LYS A 337 -0.64 -1.72 -15.17
C LYS A 337 -2.11 -2.11 -15.19
N ILE A 338 -2.81 -2.00 -14.06
CA ILE A 338 -4.25 -2.29 -13.99
C ILE A 338 -5.03 -1.41 -14.97
N LEU A 339 -4.77 -0.10 -15.01
CA LEU A 339 -5.46 0.81 -15.93
C LEU A 339 -5.22 0.45 -17.40
N LYS A 340 -3.98 0.17 -17.79
CA LYS A 340 -3.64 -0.23 -19.17
C LYS A 340 -4.35 -1.52 -19.55
N ASP A 341 -4.26 -2.54 -18.69
CA ASP A 341 -4.82 -3.86 -18.95
C ASP A 341 -6.37 -3.88 -18.91
N THR A 342 -7.00 -2.82 -18.41
CA THR A 342 -8.46 -2.67 -18.34
C THR A 342 -9.03 -1.63 -19.32
N GLY A 343 -8.21 -1.12 -20.25
CA GLY A 343 -8.68 -0.33 -21.40
C GLY A 343 -8.01 1.02 -21.61
N PHE A 344 -7.15 1.48 -20.70
CA PHE A 344 -6.43 2.76 -20.81
C PHE A 344 -5.01 2.55 -21.35
N ASN A 345 -4.89 1.95 -22.54
CA ASN A 345 -3.61 1.52 -23.13
C ASN A 345 -2.55 2.63 -23.26
N ASP A 346 -2.99 3.86 -23.52
CA ASP A 346 -2.12 5.03 -23.69
C ASP A 346 -1.80 5.73 -22.35
N ALA A 347 -2.27 5.18 -21.22
CA ALA A 347 -1.96 5.73 -19.91
C ALA A 347 -0.45 5.68 -19.63
N PHE A 348 0.05 6.71 -18.96
CA PHE A 348 1.45 6.79 -18.56
C PHE A 348 1.64 7.52 -17.23
N LEU A 349 2.76 7.21 -16.58
CA LEU A 349 3.12 7.77 -15.28
C LEU A 349 3.72 9.17 -15.43
N VAL A 350 3.30 10.08 -14.57
CA VAL A 350 3.84 11.44 -14.46
C VAL A 350 4.26 11.71 -13.02
N ALA A 351 5.42 12.32 -12.83
CA ALA A 351 5.94 12.69 -11.52
C ALA A 351 5.67 14.18 -11.25
N TYR A 352 5.50 14.53 -9.97
CA TYR A 352 5.31 15.88 -9.48
C TYR A 352 6.32 16.10 -8.36
N ASP A 353 7.02 17.22 -8.38
CA ASP A 353 7.85 17.70 -7.28
C ASP A 353 7.13 18.89 -6.63
N ASN A 354 6.78 18.78 -5.36
CA ASN A 354 6.05 19.81 -4.62
C ASN A 354 4.73 20.23 -5.31
N GLY A 355 4.04 19.25 -5.92
CA GLY A 355 2.82 19.50 -6.70
C GLY A 355 3.06 20.18 -8.04
N VAL A 356 4.31 20.45 -8.41
CA VAL A 356 4.71 20.93 -9.74
C VAL A 356 5.09 19.73 -10.60
N ARG A 357 4.39 19.54 -11.71
CA ARG A 357 4.67 18.44 -12.62
C ARG A 357 6.12 18.49 -13.12
N LEU A 358 6.85 17.40 -12.94
CA LEU A 358 8.12 17.17 -13.61
C LEU A 358 7.81 16.90 -15.09
N GLN A 359 8.39 17.70 -15.99
CA GLN A 359 8.14 17.58 -17.42
C GLN A 359 8.53 16.18 -17.92
N THR A 360 7.52 15.33 -18.11
CA THR A 360 7.59 14.17 -18.98
C THR A 360 6.44 14.28 -19.96
N GLU A 361 6.71 14.88 -21.12
CA GLU A 361 5.89 14.63 -22.30
C GLU A 361 6.22 13.20 -22.77
N PRO A 362 5.21 12.35 -22.99
CA PRO A 362 5.45 11.02 -23.51
C PRO A 362 6.09 11.15 -24.91
N GLN A 363 7.21 10.46 -25.11
CA GLN A 363 7.86 10.27 -26.41
C GLN A 363 7.04 9.34 -27.32
N ASN A 364 5.73 9.56 -27.47
CA ASN A 364 4.93 8.86 -28.47
C ASN A 364 3.79 9.73 -29.02
N LYS A 365 3.81 9.83 -30.34
CA LYS A 365 3.04 10.68 -31.25
C LYS A 365 1.53 10.70 -30.96
N ILE A 366 0.98 11.90 -31.14
CA ILE A 366 -0.39 12.25 -31.55
C ILE A 366 -1.10 11.07 -32.21
N ASN A 367 -1.97 10.37 -31.46
CA ASN A 367 -2.99 9.51 -32.03
C ASN A 367 -4.33 10.25 -31.96
N SER A 368 -4.57 11.08 -32.97
CA SER A 368 -5.88 11.60 -33.29
C SER A 368 -6.78 10.45 -33.75
N ASN A 369 -7.51 9.76 -32.85
CA ASN A 369 -8.63 8.90 -33.22
C ASN A 369 -9.58 8.47 -32.06
N LEU A 370 -9.75 9.29 -31.02
CA LEU A 370 -10.82 9.08 -30.02
C LEU A 370 -11.97 10.11 -30.12
N ALA A 371 -12.04 10.86 -31.22
CA ALA A 371 -13.20 11.70 -31.55
C ALA A 371 -13.85 11.21 -32.84
N LYS A 372 -14.46 10.02 -32.80
CA LYS A 372 -15.52 9.56 -33.73
C LYS A 372 -16.01 8.15 -33.33
N LYS A 373 -16.93 8.08 -32.37
CA LYS A 373 -18.22 7.39 -32.51
C LYS A 373 -19.12 7.67 -31.32
#